data_AF-A0A7X2ILQ0-F1
#
_entry.id   AF-A0A7X2ILQ0-F1
#
_cell.length_a   1.000
_cell.length_b   1.000
_cell.length_c   1.000
_cell.angle_alpha   90.00
_cell.angle_beta   90.00
_cell.angle_gamma   90.00
#
_symmetry.space_group_name_H-M   'P 1'
#
loop_
_entity.id
_entity.type
_entity.pdbx_description
1 polymer ?
#
loop_
_entity_poly.entity_id
_entity_poly.type
_entity_poly.pdbx_seq_one_letter_code
_entity_poly.pdbx_strand_id
1 'polypeptide(L)'
;MSWGRFFSIPAVQAALVQAAAVPTTYFLLYALAIVHVPLTFAVFAVLQGVVALVFTWKLGMAPWWRVIQLLFPVAVLAALALALPPLFYLLVFLLLLGVYWSTYRTQVPLYNSGVAVWQAVERELPRRPGLNLIDIGSGVGGMALHLARVRPDARVTGIELAPLPWLLSRLRAKLAGSHANFIRGDYETLDFGVYDMVFAYLSPAAMPGLWAKASREMRPGSLLISYEFEIDACPPVKTIVTTEHGPALHVWRF
;
A
#
# COMPACT_ATOMS: atom_id res chain seq x y z
N MET A 1 -13.40 -19.82 6.90
CA MET A 1 -13.18 -18.67 7.82
C MET A 1 -14.12 -18.87 9.00
N SER A 2 -13.65 -18.85 10.25
CA SER A 2 -14.55 -18.97 11.41
C SER A 2 -15.43 -17.73 11.53
N TRP A 3 -16.67 -17.89 12.00
CA TRP A 3 -17.61 -16.77 12.20
C TRP A 3 -17.01 -15.63 13.03
N GLY A 4 -16.23 -15.95 14.07
CA GLY A 4 -15.52 -14.95 14.88
C GLY A 4 -14.50 -14.11 14.09
N ARG A 5 -13.80 -14.70 13.10
CA ARG A 5 -12.86 -13.96 12.24
C ARG A 5 -13.55 -13.04 11.23
N PHE A 6 -14.82 -13.32 10.88
CA PHE A 6 -15.59 -12.45 9.98
C PHE A 6 -15.99 -11.15 10.68
N PHE A 7 -16.48 -11.25 11.92
CA PHE A 7 -16.88 -10.08 12.72
C PHE A 7 -15.70 -9.25 13.25
N SER A 8 -14.46 -9.76 13.18
CA SER A 8 -13.26 -8.98 13.50
C SER A 8 -12.75 -8.14 12.32
N ILE A 9 -13.32 -8.29 11.12
CA ILE A 9 -12.91 -7.49 9.95
C ILE A 9 -13.39 -6.04 10.16
N PRO A 10 -12.50 -5.04 10.12
CA PRO A 10 -12.88 -3.64 10.40
C PRO A 10 -14.00 -3.10 9.51
N ALA A 11 -14.03 -3.49 8.23
CA ALA A 11 -15.10 -3.10 7.31
C ALA A 11 -16.46 -3.72 7.68
N VAL A 12 -16.49 -4.96 8.17
CA VAL A 12 -17.72 -5.62 8.64
C VAL A 12 -18.21 -4.93 9.92
N GLN A 13 -17.30 -4.64 10.85
CA GLN A 13 -17.61 -3.88 12.06
C GLN A 13 -18.18 -2.50 11.73
N ALA A 14 -17.57 -1.78 10.78
CA ALA A 14 -18.03 -0.47 10.36
C ALA A 14 -19.45 -0.51 9.78
N ALA A 15 -19.75 -1.50 8.94
CA ALA A 15 -21.09 -1.71 8.40
C ALA A 15 -22.12 -2.01 9.51
N LEU A 16 -21.76 -2.86 10.47
CA LEU A 16 -22.61 -3.16 11.63
C LEU A 16 -22.85 -1.92 12.50
N VAL A 17 -21.84 -1.06 12.68
CA VAL A 17 -21.99 0.19 13.41
C VAL A 17 -22.97 1.14 12.72
N GLN A 18 -22.91 1.26 11.40
CA GLN A 18 -23.90 2.06 10.65
C GLN A 18 -25.30 1.49 10.84
N ALA A 19 -25.49 0.18 10.70
CA ALA A 19 -26.78 -0.47 10.92
C ALA A 19 -27.29 -0.25 12.35
N ALA A 20 -26.42 -0.40 13.35
CA ALA A 20 -26.74 -0.22 14.76
C ALA A 20 -27.05 1.24 15.14
N ALA A 21 -26.49 2.22 14.41
CA ALA A 21 -26.75 3.64 14.63
C ALA A 21 -28.16 4.07 14.20
N VAL A 22 -28.78 3.35 13.25
CA VAL A 22 -30.08 3.73 12.65
C VAL A 22 -31.19 3.95 13.70
N PRO A 23 -31.45 3.05 14.67
CA PRO A 23 -32.51 3.26 15.65
C PRO A 23 -32.30 4.50 16.52
N THR A 24 -31.05 4.74 16.94
CA THR A 24 -30.71 5.94 17.72
C THR A 24 -30.88 7.21 16.88
N THR A 25 -30.49 7.18 15.61
CA THR A 25 -30.73 8.30 14.68
C THR A 25 -32.21 8.60 14.51
N TYR A 26 -33.05 7.58 14.32
CA TYR A 26 -34.50 7.76 14.23
C TYR A 26 -35.11 8.33 15.51
N PHE A 27 -34.65 7.88 16.68
CA PHE A 27 -35.07 8.44 17.96
C PHE A 27 -34.72 9.94 18.07
N LEU A 28 -33.49 10.32 17.69
CA LEU A 28 -33.06 11.73 17.69
C LEU A 28 -33.86 12.57 16.69
N LEU A 29 -34.14 12.04 15.49
CA LEU A 29 -35.00 12.71 14.51
C LEU A 29 -36.41 12.92 15.03
N TYR A 30 -36.98 11.92 15.71
CA TYR A 30 -38.29 12.04 16.35
C TYR A 30 -38.30 13.16 17.41
N ALA A 31 -37.26 13.21 18.25
CA ALA A 31 -37.11 14.29 19.23
C ALA A 31 -36.99 15.67 18.56
N LEU A 32 -36.25 15.78 17.45
CA LEU A 32 -36.15 17.00 16.66
C LEU A 32 -37.48 17.40 16.01
N ALA A 33 -38.29 16.43 15.60
CA ALA A 33 -39.63 16.68 15.05
C ALA A 33 -40.55 17.33 16.09
N ILE A 34 -40.48 16.88 17.35
CA ILE A 34 -41.29 17.45 18.46
C ILE A 34 -40.98 18.93 18.66
N VAL A 35 -39.72 19.34 18.49
CA VAL A 35 -39.28 20.74 18.59
C VAL A 35 -39.36 21.49 17.25
N HIS A 36 -40.13 20.95 16.28
CA HIS A 36 -40.44 21.58 14.99
C HIS A 36 -39.21 21.89 14.12
N VAL A 37 -38.13 21.12 14.27
CA VAL A 37 -36.97 21.21 13.36
C VAL A 37 -37.33 20.55 12.02
N PRO A 38 -37.08 21.21 10.87
CA PRO A 38 -37.37 20.63 9.57
C PRO A 38 -36.52 19.38 9.33
N LEU A 39 -37.18 18.23 9.21
CA LEU A 39 -36.51 16.97 8.93
C LEU A 39 -36.23 16.85 7.42
N THR A 40 -34.95 16.85 7.09
CA THR A 40 -34.47 16.64 5.72
C THR A 40 -33.54 15.43 5.66
N PHE A 41 -33.33 14.86 4.47
CA PHE A 41 -32.35 13.80 4.30
C PHE A 41 -30.95 14.25 4.74
N ALA A 42 -30.59 15.52 4.53
CA ALA A 42 -29.32 16.08 5.00
C ALA A 42 -29.19 16.01 6.53
N VAL A 43 -30.25 16.36 7.27
CA VAL A 43 -30.29 16.25 8.73
C VAL A 43 -30.15 14.78 9.17
N PHE A 44 -30.85 13.86 8.50
CA PHE A 44 -30.67 12.41 8.76
C PHE A 44 -29.22 11.96 8.55
N ALA A 45 -28.58 12.30 7.43
CA ALA A 45 -27.22 11.86 7.16
C ALA A 45 -26.20 12.40 8.15
N VAL A 46 -26.32 13.68 8.54
CA VAL A 46 -25.43 14.26 9.55
C VAL A 46 -25.62 13.57 10.90
N LEU A 47 -26.86 13.39 11.36
CA LEU A 47 -27.13 12.72 12.63
C LEU A 47 -26.67 11.26 12.61
N GLN A 48 -26.96 10.53 11.53
CA GLN A 48 -26.50 9.16 11.33
C GLN A 48 -24.97 9.07 11.41
N GLY A 49 -24.26 10.00 10.75
CA GLY A 49 -22.81 10.05 10.78
C GLY A 49 -22.26 10.34 12.18
N VAL A 50 -22.86 11.27 12.91
CA VAL A 50 -22.45 11.61 14.29
C VAL A 50 -22.68 10.43 15.24
N VAL A 51 -23.85 9.79 15.18
CA VAL A 51 -24.15 8.61 16.02
C VAL A 51 -23.19 7.47 15.69
N ALA A 52 -22.97 7.17 14.41
CA ALA A 52 -22.04 6.13 13.98
C ALA A 52 -20.60 6.44 14.40
N LEU A 53 -20.16 7.70 14.36
CA LEU A 53 -18.87 8.13 14.89
C LEU A 53 -18.75 7.83 16.39
N VAL A 54 -19.77 8.17 17.18
CA VAL A 54 -19.75 7.92 18.63
C VAL A 54 -19.68 6.42 18.94
N PHE A 55 -20.42 5.60 18.21
CA PHE A 55 -20.37 4.14 18.36
C PHE A 55 -18.99 3.59 17.96
N THR A 56 -18.43 4.08 16.84
CA THR A 56 -17.10 3.72 16.36
C THR A 56 -16.01 4.06 17.39
N TRP A 57 -16.12 5.23 18.03
CA TRP A 57 -15.22 5.64 19.11
C TRP A 57 -15.35 4.72 20.34
N LYS A 58 -16.58 4.41 20.77
CA LYS A 58 -16.84 3.51 21.90
C LYS A 58 -16.34 2.08 21.67
N LEU A 59 -16.40 1.60 20.43
CA LEU A 59 -15.88 0.28 20.05
C LEU A 59 -14.35 0.25 19.91
N GLY A 60 -13.65 1.37 20.14
CA GLY A 60 -12.18 1.41 20.08
C GLY A 60 -11.62 1.24 18.68
N MET A 61 -12.43 1.46 17.63
CA MET A 61 -11.94 1.37 16.25
C MET A 61 -10.92 2.48 15.97
N ALA A 62 -10.01 2.20 15.02
CA ALA A 62 -8.92 3.11 14.70
C ALA A 62 -9.43 4.51 14.27
N PRO A 63 -8.68 5.60 14.56
CA PRO A 63 -9.19 6.97 14.43
C PRO A 63 -9.75 7.34 13.05
N TRP A 64 -9.14 6.83 11.97
CA TRP A 64 -9.60 7.08 10.61
C TRP A 64 -11.01 6.51 10.34
N TRP A 65 -11.41 5.42 11.00
CA TRP A 65 -12.77 4.88 10.88
C TRP A 65 -13.82 5.86 11.38
N ARG A 66 -13.49 6.70 12.37
CA ARG A 66 -14.41 7.72 12.90
C ARG A 66 -14.78 8.74 11.82
N VAL A 67 -13.77 9.16 11.04
CA VAL A 67 -13.95 10.09 9.92
C VAL A 67 -14.76 9.42 8.80
N ILE A 68 -14.42 8.18 8.45
CA ILE A 68 -15.18 7.41 7.45
C ILE A 68 -16.65 7.30 7.85
N GLN A 69 -16.93 6.96 9.10
CA GLN A 69 -18.29 6.74 9.59
C GLN A 69 -19.13 8.01 9.67
N LEU A 70 -18.49 9.14 10.00
CA LEU A 70 -19.12 10.46 9.95
C LEU A 70 -19.50 10.86 8.53
N LEU A 71 -18.58 10.68 7.58
CA LEU A 71 -18.76 11.14 6.19
C LEU A 71 -19.57 10.18 5.33
N PHE A 72 -19.66 8.90 5.70
CA PHE A 72 -20.27 7.87 4.86
C PHE A 72 -21.75 8.16 4.50
N PRO A 73 -22.67 8.48 5.44
CA PRO A 73 -24.05 8.78 5.08
C PRO A 73 -24.19 10.02 4.21
N VAL A 74 -23.34 11.03 4.44
CA VAL A 74 -23.29 12.25 3.62
C VAL A 74 -22.82 11.93 2.20
N ALA A 75 -21.78 11.09 2.07
CA ALA A 75 -21.28 10.63 0.77
C ALA A 75 -22.33 9.81 0.01
N VAL A 76 -23.12 8.97 0.70
CA VAL A 76 -24.23 8.23 0.09
C VAL A 76 -25.30 9.19 -0.44
N LEU A 77 -25.71 10.20 0.34
CA LEU A 77 -26.67 11.19 -0.14
C LEU A 77 -26.14 12.03 -1.31
N ALA A 78 -24.87 12.45 -1.26
CA ALA A 78 -24.24 13.16 -2.36
C ALA A 78 -24.19 12.31 -3.63
N ALA A 79 -23.82 11.03 -3.50
CA ALA A 79 -23.81 10.07 -4.59
C ALA A 79 -25.20 9.88 -5.23
N LEU A 80 -26.25 9.79 -4.41
CA LEU A 80 -27.65 9.71 -4.88
C LEU A 80 -28.09 11.01 -5.57
N ALA A 81 -27.76 12.18 -5.00
CA ALA A 81 -28.12 13.48 -5.55
C ALA A 81 -27.42 13.77 -6.89
N LEU A 82 -26.18 13.31 -7.05
CA LEU A 82 -25.42 13.43 -8.30
C LEU A 82 -25.86 12.45 -9.39
N ALA A 83 -26.74 11.48 -9.08
CA ALA A 83 -27.21 10.46 -9.99
C ALA A 83 -26.08 9.78 -10.80
N LEU A 84 -24.97 9.47 -10.13
CA LEU A 84 -23.79 8.92 -10.81
C LEU A 84 -24.13 7.58 -11.49
N PRO A 85 -23.65 7.36 -12.73
CA PRO A 85 -23.95 6.14 -13.45
C PRO A 85 -23.32 4.93 -12.75
N PRO A 86 -23.98 3.75 -12.71
CA PRO A 86 -23.42 2.53 -12.11
C PRO A 86 -22.02 2.17 -12.61
N LEU A 87 -21.73 2.48 -13.88
CA LEU A 87 -20.42 2.28 -14.50
C LEU A 87 -19.31 3.06 -13.78
N PHE A 88 -19.60 4.24 -13.24
CA PHE A 88 -18.62 5.02 -12.49
C PHE A 88 -18.10 4.25 -11.27
N TYR A 89 -18.99 3.67 -10.46
CA TYR A 89 -18.62 2.87 -9.30
C TYR A 89 -17.83 1.63 -9.70
N LEU A 90 -18.23 0.97 -10.81
CA LEU A 90 -17.49 -0.16 -11.35
C LEU A 90 -16.07 0.24 -11.78
N LEU A 91 -15.90 1.38 -12.46
CA LEU A 91 -14.58 1.87 -12.87
C LEU A 91 -13.70 2.20 -11.66
N VAL A 92 -14.25 2.87 -10.64
CA VAL A 92 -13.53 3.15 -9.38
C VAL A 92 -13.14 1.83 -8.70
N PHE A 93 -14.05 0.85 -8.64
CA PHE A 93 -13.75 -0.46 -8.08
C PHE A 93 -12.63 -1.18 -8.85
N LEU A 94 -12.71 -1.22 -10.19
CA LEU A 94 -11.70 -1.86 -11.03
C LEU A 94 -10.33 -1.15 -10.92
N LEU A 95 -10.34 0.18 -10.78
CA LEU A 95 -9.13 0.96 -10.53
C LEU A 95 -8.49 0.55 -9.18
N LEU A 96 -9.28 0.57 -8.11
CA LEU A 96 -8.81 0.17 -6.77
C LEU A 96 -8.35 -1.29 -6.75
N LEU A 97 -9.08 -2.19 -7.41
CA LEU A 97 -8.69 -3.59 -7.56
C LEU A 97 -7.38 -3.73 -8.35
N GLY A 98 -7.18 -2.92 -9.38
CA GLY A 98 -5.94 -2.90 -10.16
C GLY A 98 -4.72 -2.40 -9.38
N VAL A 99 -4.93 -1.45 -8.45
CA VAL A 99 -3.88 -0.91 -7.56
C VAL A 99 -3.58 -1.87 -6.41
N TYR A 100 -4.61 -2.35 -5.70
CA TYR A 100 -4.48 -3.18 -4.49
C TYR A 100 -4.64 -4.67 -4.78
N TRP A 101 -4.29 -5.07 -6.00
CA TRP A 101 -4.54 -6.38 -6.60
C TRP A 101 -4.19 -7.57 -5.72
N SER A 102 -3.07 -7.49 -4.99
CA SER A 102 -2.55 -8.59 -4.17
C SER A 102 -2.48 -8.27 -2.69
N THR A 103 -2.79 -7.03 -2.26
CA THR A 103 -2.62 -6.59 -0.88
C THR A 103 -3.43 -7.44 0.11
N TYR A 104 -4.58 -7.98 -0.31
CA TYR A 104 -5.38 -8.90 0.50
C TYR A 104 -4.70 -10.26 0.79
N ARG A 105 -3.67 -10.63 0.00
CA ARG A 105 -2.86 -11.85 0.19
C ARG A 105 -1.48 -11.55 0.75
N THR A 106 -0.74 -10.65 0.09
CA THR A 106 0.67 -10.37 0.39
C THR A 106 0.85 -9.42 1.56
N GLN A 107 -0.19 -8.64 1.91
CA GLN A 107 -0.10 -7.58 2.92
C GLN A 107 0.96 -6.53 2.58
N VAL A 108 1.24 -6.34 1.28
CA VAL A 108 2.13 -5.31 0.75
C VAL A 108 1.28 -4.25 0.03
N PRO A 109 0.93 -3.14 0.70
CA PRO A 109 0.29 -1.99 0.05
C PRO A 109 1.29 -1.21 -0.82
N LEU A 110 0.79 -0.42 -1.76
CA LEU A 110 1.63 0.44 -2.60
C LEU A 110 2.15 1.63 -1.78
N TYR A 111 3.42 1.56 -1.36
CA TYR A 111 4.19 2.69 -0.85
C TYR A 111 5.44 2.90 -1.70
N ASN A 112 5.72 4.15 -2.05
CA ASN A 112 6.88 4.49 -2.87
C ASN A 112 8.01 4.99 -1.97
N SER A 113 9.22 4.48 -2.20
CA SER A 113 10.43 5.08 -1.64
C SER A 113 10.72 6.44 -2.29
N GLY A 114 11.40 7.33 -1.54
CA GLY A 114 11.74 8.67 -2.00
C GLY A 114 13.17 8.81 -2.54
N VAL A 115 13.47 9.98 -3.12
CA VAL A 115 14.78 10.29 -3.73
C VAL A 115 15.95 10.09 -2.77
N ALA A 116 15.80 10.43 -1.49
CA ALA A 116 16.84 10.24 -0.48
C ALA A 116 17.22 8.75 -0.32
N VAL A 117 16.22 7.86 -0.38
CA VAL A 117 16.42 6.40 -0.35
C VAL A 117 17.11 5.93 -1.62
N TRP A 118 16.69 6.42 -2.79
CA TRP A 118 17.30 6.05 -4.07
C TRP A 118 18.77 6.41 -4.13
N GLN A 119 19.13 7.62 -3.67
CA GLN A 119 20.52 8.06 -3.57
C GLN A 119 21.33 7.26 -2.53
N ALA A 120 20.71 6.86 -1.42
CA ALA A 120 21.38 6.02 -0.42
C ALA A 120 21.69 4.63 -1.00
N VAL A 121 20.73 4.01 -1.70
CA VAL A 121 20.93 2.73 -2.40
C VAL A 121 22.02 2.84 -3.46
N GLU A 122 22.00 3.90 -4.27
CA GLU A 122 23.03 4.17 -5.28
C GLU A 122 24.45 4.19 -4.68
N ARG A 123 24.63 4.80 -3.51
CA ARG A 123 25.94 4.89 -2.83
C ARG A 123 26.45 3.54 -2.32
N GLU A 124 25.57 2.57 -2.08
CA GLU A 124 25.96 1.23 -1.66
C GLU A 124 26.35 0.32 -2.83
N LEU A 125 26.04 0.70 -4.08
CA LEU A 125 26.31 -0.12 -5.25
C LEU A 125 27.83 -0.30 -5.50
N PRO A 126 28.26 -1.51 -5.90
CA PRO A 126 29.65 -1.73 -6.29
C PRO A 126 30.11 -0.80 -7.42
N ARG A 127 31.36 -0.31 -7.33
CA ARG A 127 31.98 0.54 -8.35
C ARG A 127 32.58 -0.30 -9.49
N ARG A 128 31.77 -1.16 -10.12
CA ARG A 128 32.14 -1.92 -11.33
C ARG A 128 31.01 -1.88 -12.36
N PRO A 129 31.31 -2.01 -13.66
CA PRO A 129 30.28 -2.01 -14.69
C PRO A 129 29.48 -3.31 -14.72
N GLY A 130 28.34 -3.29 -15.43
CA GLY A 130 27.61 -4.51 -15.78
C GLY A 130 26.86 -5.13 -14.61
N LEU A 131 26.39 -4.32 -13.65
CA LEU A 131 25.62 -4.82 -12.51
C LEU A 131 24.23 -5.29 -12.94
N ASN A 132 23.74 -6.36 -12.33
CA ASN A 132 22.34 -6.78 -12.41
C ASN A 132 21.61 -6.32 -11.16
N LEU A 133 20.69 -5.36 -11.30
CA LEU A 133 19.97 -4.73 -10.21
C LEU A 133 18.48 -5.05 -10.32
N ILE A 134 17.84 -5.40 -9.20
CA ILE A 134 16.39 -5.61 -9.17
C ILE A 134 15.69 -4.86 -8.02
N ASP A 135 14.53 -4.31 -8.34
CA ASP A 135 13.56 -3.73 -7.41
C ASP A 135 12.36 -4.69 -7.30
N ILE A 136 12.21 -5.37 -6.15
CA ILE A 136 11.12 -6.33 -5.90
C ILE A 136 9.92 -5.64 -5.24
N GLY A 137 8.75 -5.75 -5.88
CA GLY A 137 7.61 -4.89 -5.51
C GLY A 137 7.81 -3.46 -6.01
N SER A 138 8.28 -3.31 -7.24
CA SER A 138 8.74 -2.04 -7.81
C SER A 138 7.67 -0.95 -7.92
N GLY A 139 6.39 -1.28 -7.71
CA GLY A 139 5.29 -0.33 -7.75
C GLY A 139 5.24 0.40 -9.09
N VAL A 140 5.27 1.73 -9.05
CA VAL A 140 5.32 2.57 -10.25
C VAL A 140 6.74 2.77 -10.82
N GLY A 141 7.73 2.04 -10.30
CA GLY A 141 9.09 1.94 -10.84
C GLY A 141 10.07 3.02 -10.39
N GLY A 142 9.82 3.71 -9.28
CA GLY A 142 10.64 4.86 -8.84
C GLY A 142 12.14 4.54 -8.71
N MET A 143 12.47 3.52 -7.91
CA MET A 143 13.85 3.09 -7.68
C MET A 143 14.50 2.57 -8.96
N ALA A 144 13.85 1.62 -9.66
CA ALA A 144 14.39 1.06 -10.90
C ALA A 144 14.65 2.13 -11.99
N LEU A 145 13.76 3.12 -12.15
CA LEU A 145 13.98 4.22 -13.09
C LEU A 145 15.13 5.14 -12.66
N HIS A 146 15.29 5.39 -11.36
CA HIS A 146 16.43 6.14 -10.83
C HIS A 146 17.74 5.41 -11.15
N LEU A 147 17.84 4.13 -10.78
CA LEU A 147 19.03 3.32 -10.99
C LEU A 147 19.40 3.20 -12.47
N ALA A 148 18.41 3.00 -13.36
CA ALA A 148 18.67 2.98 -14.80
C ALA A 148 19.20 4.34 -15.29
N ARG A 149 18.77 5.46 -14.71
CA ARG A 149 19.32 6.77 -15.11
C ARG A 149 20.78 6.94 -14.69
N VAL A 150 21.12 6.57 -13.45
CA VAL A 150 22.45 6.82 -12.88
C VAL A 150 23.47 5.73 -13.23
N ARG A 151 23.03 4.53 -13.61
CA ARG A 151 23.85 3.39 -14.02
C ARG A 151 23.48 2.90 -15.42
N PRO A 152 23.83 3.64 -16.49
CA PRO A 152 23.57 3.23 -17.87
C PRO A 152 24.30 1.94 -18.30
N ASP A 153 25.29 1.54 -17.51
CA ASP A 153 26.07 0.32 -17.67
C ASP A 153 25.45 -0.91 -16.98
N ALA A 154 24.38 -0.73 -16.20
CA ALA A 154 23.73 -1.79 -15.43
C ALA A 154 22.46 -2.31 -16.13
N ARG A 155 22.10 -3.55 -15.84
CA ARG A 155 20.80 -4.13 -16.20
C ARG A 155 19.87 -3.93 -15.01
N VAL A 156 18.87 -3.07 -15.17
CA VAL A 156 17.93 -2.74 -14.10
C VAL A 156 16.57 -3.34 -14.39
N THR A 157 16.07 -4.15 -13.44
CA THR A 157 14.75 -4.79 -13.54
C THR A 157 13.86 -4.34 -12.38
N GLY A 158 12.58 -4.05 -12.66
CA GLY A 158 11.54 -3.94 -11.64
C GLY A 158 10.52 -5.05 -11.82
N ILE A 159 10.18 -5.76 -10.75
CA ILE A 159 9.09 -6.74 -10.75
C ILE A 159 7.94 -6.25 -9.90
N GLU A 160 6.71 -6.38 -10.40
CA GLU A 160 5.50 -5.95 -9.70
C GLU A 160 4.35 -6.92 -9.96
N LEU A 161 3.62 -7.24 -8.90
CA LEU A 161 2.51 -8.19 -8.95
C LEU A 161 1.21 -7.50 -9.41
N ALA A 162 0.98 -6.27 -8.95
CA ALA A 162 -0.20 -5.49 -9.25
C ALA A 162 -0.18 -4.98 -10.71
N PRO A 163 -1.25 -5.23 -11.50
CA PRO A 163 -1.28 -4.91 -12.92
C PRO A 163 -1.19 -3.41 -13.19
N LEU A 164 -1.82 -2.56 -12.38
CA LEU A 164 -1.83 -1.13 -12.66
C LEU A 164 -0.49 -0.45 -12.32
N PRO A 165 0.13 -0.66 -11.14
CA PRO A 165 1.47 -0.14 -10.87
C PRO A 165 2.51 -0.63 -11.89
N TRP A 166 2.48 -1.93 -12.26
CA TRP A 166 3.33 -2.47 -13.33
C TRP A 166 3.11 -1.78 -14.69
N LEU A 167 1.87 -1.55 -15.09
CA LEU A 167 1.58 -0.87 -16.35
C LEU A 167 2.12 0.58 -16.32
N LEU A 168 1.92 1.27 -15.21
CA LEU A 168 2.42 2.63 -15.02
C LEU A 168 3.95 2.69 -15.05
N SER A 169 4.66 1.74 -14.43
CA SER A 169 6.12 1.69 -14.47
C SER A 169 6.64 1.50 -15.90
N ARG A 170 6.02 0.62 -16.69
CA ARG A 170 6.33 0.45 -18.13
C ARG A 170 6.08 1.72 -18.95
N LEU A 171 4.96 2.40 -18.72
CA LEU A 171 4.64 3.65 -19.42
C LEU A 171 5.63 4.75 -19.05
N ARG A 172 5.98 4.89 -17.77
CA ARG A 172 6.99 5.84 -17.29
C ARG A 172 8.36 5.57 -17.90
N ALA A 173 8.78 4.30 -17.98
CA ALA A 173 10.02 3.92 -18.64
C ALA A 173 10.04 4.34 -20.11
N LYS A 174 8.97 4.03 -20.85
CA LYS A 174 8.83 4.38 -22.27
C LYS A 174 8.86 5.89 -22.49
N LEU A 175 8.11 6.65 -21.70
CA LEU A 175 8.06 8.12 -21.79
C LEU A 175 9.39 8.78 -21.43
N ALA A 176 10.15 8.19 -20.51
CA ALA A 176 11.46 8.68 -20.10
C ALA A 176 12.62 8.20 -21.00
N GLY A 177 12.37 7.35 -22.01
CA GLY A 177 13.43 6.71 -22.80
C GLY A 177 14.36 5.83 -21.94
N SER A 178 13.87 5.31 -20.82
CA SER A 178 14.65 4.49 -19.89
C SER A 178 14.85 3.08 -20.42
N HIS A 179 16.02 2.50 -20.15
CA HIS A 179 16.32 1.09 -20.44
C HIS A 179 15.93 0.14 -19.29
N ALA A 180 15.28 0.64 -18.23
CA ALA A 180 14.76 -0.20 -17.16
C ALA A 180 13.73 -1.20 -17.71
N ASN A 181 13.86 -2.47 -17.35
CA ASN A 181 12.93 -3.51 -17.73
C ASN A 181 11.90 -3.77 -16.61
N PHE A 182 10.61 -3.72 -16.93
CA PHE A 182 9.54 -3.96 -15.95
C PHE A 182 8.73 -5.20 -16.28
N ILE A 183 8.76 -6.18 -15.39
CA ILE A 183 8.07 -7.47 -15.53
C ILE A 183 6.91 -7.57 -14.54
N ARG A 184 5.80 -8.18 -14.98
CA ARG A 184 4.67 -8.47 -14.11
C ARG A 184 4.81 -9.87 -13.56
N GLY A 185 4.85 -10.02 -12.25
CA GLY A 185 5.00 -11.34 -11.66
C GLY A 185 5.27 -11.32 -10.17
N ASP A 186 5.41 -12.52 -9.63
CA ASP A 186 5.82 -12.74 -8.25
C ASP A 186 7.35 -12.91 -8.19
N TYR A 187 8.01 -12.12 -7.34
CA TYR A 187 9.47 -12.21 -7.17
C TYR A 187 9.92 -13.55 -6.61
N GLU A 188 9.03 -14.31 -5.96
CA GLU A 188 9.35 -15.65 -5.46
C GLU A 188 9.79 -16.61 -6.57
N THR A 189 9.31 -16.37 -7.80
CA THR A 189 9.62 -17.18 -8.99
C THR A 189 10.95 -16.83 -9.67
N LEU A 190 11.59 -15.72 -9.28
CA LEU A 190 12.86 -15.28 -9.86
C LEU A 190 14.04 -16.04 -9.24
N ASP A 191 15.12 -16.24 -10.00
CA ASP A 191 16.40 -16.67 -9.44
C ASP A 191 17.14 -15.44 -8.88
N PHE A 192 17.32 -15.36 -7.55
CA PHE A 192 18.05 -14.25 -6.94
C PHE A 192 19.56 -14.30 -7.21
N GLY A 193 20.11 -15.45 -7.59
CA GLY A 193 21.52 -15.63 -7.84
C GLY A 193 22.07 -14.86 -9.04
N VAL A 194 21.21 -14.36 -9.93
CA VAL A 194 21.65 -13.55 -11.07
C VAL A 194 21.84 -12.07 -10.75
N TYR A 195 21.36 -11.60 -9.59
CA TYR A 195 21.37 -10.19 -9.22
C TYR A 195 22.53 -9.87 -8.27
N ASP A 196 23.17 -8.74 -8.55
CA ASP A 196 24.21 -8.16 -7.69
C ASP A 196 23.58 -7.35 -6.54
N MET A 197 22.36 -6.85 -6.75
CA MET A 197 21.58 -6.15 -5.73
C MET A 197 20.08 -6.43 -5.87
N VAL A 198 19.44 -6.76 -4.75
CA VAL A 198 17.99 -6.87 -4.59
C VAL A 198 17.53 -5.77 -3.64
N PHE A 199 16.71 -4.84 -4.14
CA PHE A 199 16.06 -3.80 -3.33
C PHE A 199 14.63 -4.20 -3.01
N ALA A 200 14.22 -4.04 -1.75
CA ALA A 200 12.90 -4.40 -1.26
C ALA A 200 12.28 -3.25 -0.46
N TYR A 201 11.03 -2.92 -0.75
CA TYR A 201 10.16 -2.14 0.14
C TYR A 201 8.80 -2.82 0.20
N LEU A 202 8.68 -3.83 1.06
CA LEU A 202 7.55 -4.76 1.10
C LEU A 202 6.68 -4.54 2.34
N SER A 203 6.70 -5.49 3.27
CA SER A 203 6.01 -5.43 4.55
C SER A 203 6.68 -6.41 5.53
N PRO A 204 6.46 -6.29 6.85
CA PRO A 204 7.01 -7.22 7.85
C PRO A 204 6.62 -8.68 7.58
N ALA A 205 5.42 -8.91 7.02
CA ALA A 205 4.93 -10.25 6.70
C ALA A 205 5.74 -10.96 5.60
N ALA A 206 6.34 -10.20 4.67
CA ALA A 206 7.13 -10.73 3.57
C ALA A 206 8.59 -11.02 3.95
N MET A 207 9.11 -10.36 5.00
CA MET A 207 10.55 -10.39 5.34
C MET A 207 11.10 -11.79 5.65
N PRO A 208 10.40 -12.67 6.39
CA PRO A 208 10.91 -14.03 6.64
C PRO A 208 11.08 -14.86 5.35
N GLY A 209 10.11 -14.77 4.44
CA GLY A 209 10.16 -15.46 3.14
C GLY A 209 11.26 -14.88 2.23
N LEU A 210 11.40 -13.55 2.22
CA LEU A 210 12.47 -12.86 1.52
C LEU A 210 13.85 -13.31 2.01
N TRP A 211 14.06 -13.38 3.32
CA TRP A 211 15.33 -13.83 3.91
C TRP A 211 15.66 -15.28 3.56
N ALA A 212 14.68 -16.18 3.66
CA ALA A 212 14.86 -17.59 3.32
C ALA A 212 15.24 -17.78 1.85
N LYS A 213 14.68 -16.97 0.94
CA LYS A 213 15.03 -16.97 -0.48
C LYS A 213 16.42 -16.39 -0.71
N ALA A 214 16.70 -15.20 -0.16
CA ALA A 214 17.97 -14.52 -0.32
C ALA A 214 19.15 -15.38 0.19
N SER A 215 19.03 -15.96 1.39
CA SER A 215 20.03 -16.85 1.98
C SER A 215 20.33 -18.10 1.16
N ARG A 216 19.37 -18.58 0.38
CA ARG A 216 19.54 -19.78 -0.45
C ARG A 216 20.15 -19.47 -1.81
N GLU A 217 19.81 -18.32 -2.39
CA GLU A 217 20.02 -18.06 -3.81
C GLU A 217 21.04 -16.95 -4.09
N MET A 218 21.19 -15.96 -3.21
CA MET A 218 22.09 -14.84 -3.44
C MET A 218 23.55 -15.25 -3.35
N ARG A 219 24.37 -14.69 -4.24
CA ARG A 219 25.80 -15.03 -4.34
C ARG A 219 26.63 -14.24 -3.33
N PRO A 220 27.78 -14.78 -2.89
CA PRO A 220 28.74 -14.00 -2.12
C PRO A 220 29.12 -12.69 -2.80
N GLY A 221 29.14 -11.60 -2.03
CA GLY A 221 29.40 -10.24 -2.49
C GLY A 221 28.18 -9.46 -2.99
N SER A 222 27.02 -10.11 -3.15
CA SER A 222 25.76 -9.44 -3.52
C SER A 222 25.10 -8.72 -2.35
N LEU A 223 24.16 -7.82 -2.66
CA LEU A 223 23.51 -6.94 -1.70
C LEU A 223 22.00 -7.19 -1.63
N LEU A 224 21.48 -7.44 -0.44
CA LEU A 224 20.05 -7.27 -0.16
C LEU A 224 19.88 -5.95 0.58
N ILE A 225 18.98 -5.09 0.10
CA ILE A 225 18.71 -3.79 0.69
C ILE A 225 17.20 -3.66 0.92
N SER A 226 16.79 -3.50 2.18
CA SER A 226 15.39 -3.34 2.57
C SER A 226 15.15 -1.94 3.12
N TYR A 227 14.09 -1.28 2.66
CA TYR A 227 13.64 -0.02 3.24
C TYR A 227 12.57 -0.28 4.31
N GLU A 228 12.70 0.37 5.47
CA GLU A 228 11.83 0.32 6.64
C GLU A 228 11.83 -1.00 7.43
N PHE A 229 11.93 -2.14 6.75
CA PHE A 229 11.72 -3.44 7.37
C PHE A 229 13.01 -4.22 7.56
N GLU A 230 13.29 -4.58 8.81
CA GLU A 230 14.40 -5.45 9.21
C GLU A 230 14.09 -6.94 9.02
N ILE A 231 15.12 -7.77 9.12
CA ILE A 231 15.04 -9.23 9.09
C ILE A 231 15.45 -9.74 10.48
N ASP A 232 14.50 -10.20 11.28
CA ASP A 232 14.75 -10.62 12.67
C ASP A 232 15.81 -11.73 12.78
N ALA A 233 15.87 -12.61 11.77
CA ALA A 233 16.79 -13.75 11.75
C ALA A 233 18.26 -13.36 11.55
N CYS A 234 18.55 -12.17 11.01
CA CYS A 234 19.91 -11.72 10.73
C CYS A 234 20.00 -10.19 10.75
N PRO A 235 20.74 -9.57 11.69
CA PRO A 235 20.88 -8.13 11.72
C PRO A 235 21.62 -7.62 10.47
N PRO A 236 21.27 -6.42 9.95
CA PRO A 236 21.95 -5.85 8.81
C PRO A 236 23.40 -5.49 9.13
N VAL A 237 24.28 -5.58 8.14
CA VAL A 237 25.68 -5.14 8.27
C VAL A 237 25.80 -3.61 8.30
N LYS A 238 24.77 -2.91 7.82
CA LYS A 238 24.71 -1.45 7.82
C LYS A 238 23.26 -0.97 7.83
N THR A 239 22.99 0.03 8.65
CA THR A 239 21.71 0.74 8.73
C THR A 239 21.92 2.21 8.40
N ILE A 240 21.12 2.76 7.48
CA ILE A 240 21.26 4.13 6.99
C ILE A 240 19.94 4.87 7.21
N VAL A 241 19.97 5.95 7.98
CA VAL A 241 18.81 6.85 8.15
C VAL A 241 18.90 7.93 7.07
N THR A 242 17.92 7.97 6.17
CA THR A 242 17.95 8.85 4.99
C THR A 242 17.32 10.22 5.25
N THR A 243 16.49 10.32 6.28
CA THR A 243 15.83 11.56 6.75
C THR A 243 15.68 11.48 8.27
N GLU A 244 15.82 12.61 8.96
CA GLU A 244 15.92 12.72 10.43
C GLU A 244 14.80 11.99 11.23
N HIS A 245 13.63 11.79 10.62
CA HIS A 245 12.49 11.09 11.21
C HIS A 245 11.89 10.01 10.29
N GLY A 246 12.64 9.61 9.25
CA GLY A 246 12.14 8.62 8.29
C GLY A 246 12.62 7.21 8.57
N PRO A 247 11.99 6.22 7.93
CA PRO A 247 12.42 4.84 8.03
C PRO A 247 13.90 4.65 7.64
N ALA A 248 14.52 3.64 8.25
CA ALA A 248 15.89 3.28 7.95
C ALA A 248 15.98 2.39 6.71
N LEU A 249 17.16 2.38 6.09
CA LEU A 249 17.55 1.48 5.03
C LEU A 249 18.51 0.45 5.62
N HIS A 250 18.17 -0.83 5.49
CA HIS A 250 18.92 -1.95 6.05
C HIS A 250 19.65 -2.68 4.93
N VAL A 251 20.94 -2.92 5.11
CA VAL A 251 21.82 -3.52 4.10
C VAL A 251 22.40 -4.81 4.64
N TRP A 252 22.26 -5.88 3.86
CA TRP A 252 22.93 -7.17 4.07
C TRP A 252 23.87 -7.45 2.90
N ARG A 253 25.01 -8.07 3.22
CA ARG A 253 25.99 -8.53 2.24
C ARG A 253 26.18 -10.03 2.41
N PHE A 254 25.96 -10.77 1.33
CA PHE A 254 26.17 -12.23 1.28
C PHE A 254 27.63 -12.58 1.04
#